data_AF-A0A2V2DNB8-F1
#
_entry.id   AF-A0A2V2DNB8-F1
#
_cell.length_a   1.000
_cell.length_b   1.000
_cell.length_c   1.000
_cell.angle_alpha   90.00
_cell.angle_beta   90.00
_cell.angle_gamma   90.00
#
_symmetry.space_group_name_H-M   'P 1'
#
loop_
_entity.id
_entity.type
_entity.pdbx_description
1 polymer ?
#
loop_
_entity_poly.entity_id
_entity_poly.type
_entity_poly.pdbx_seq_one_letter_code
_entity_poly.pdbx_strand_id
1 'polypeptide(L)'
;MEEEKNTVDFENDGWYDDENSVTEEDAQPETEESADLAAEAPAPEEANQQNPEEEAPEAEKPEESGELLPEPEAETDQFKLKVLGEELTVSREEVIALAQKGKDYDRIKDKLSELTAEKAKTDESMGFLRELAETQHMTVDELVDHTRAQVLAQREGIDMSIALGRVKNDRRERALAHKENRLKEQETQKEAQNQEAIKRQEGIKAFLAKYKNVDPNTIPQEVWRDVSAGESLLSAYTRYENGLFKREIEALNAKLKAQEQDRKNRERSAGSRQTEGKSRVRDEWDVSWYDDD
;
A
#
# COMPACT_ATOMS: atom_id res chain seq x y z
N MET A 1 -78.25 16.68 18.83
CA MET A 1 -76.86 16.66 18.34
C MET A 1 -76.04 16.06 19.48
N GLU A 2 -76.08 14.76 19.78
CA GLU A 2 -75.94 13.60 18.86
C GLU A 2 -74.71 13.83 17.98
N GLU A 3 -73.62 13.08 18.04
CA GLU A 3 -73.38 11.63 18.10
C GLU A 3 -71.91 11.42 18.53
N GLU A 4 -71.59 10.54 19.49
CA GLU A 4 -71.23 9.12 19.36
C GLU A 4 -69.72 8.86 19.52
N LYS A 5 -69.47 7.85 20.34
CA LYS A 5 -68.17 7.31 20.74
C LYS A 5 -67.72 6.35 19.65
N ASN A 6 -66.45 6.36 19.28
CA ASN A 6 -65.85 5.23 18.57
C ASN A 6 -64.51 4.86 19.21
N THR A 7 -64.62 3.98 20.20
CA THR A 7 -63.55 3.11 20.70
C THR A 7 -63.29 2.05 19.63
N VAL A 8 -62.06 1.99 19.12
CA VAL A 8 -61.61 0.87 18.30
C VAL A 8 -60.74 -0.01 19.18
N ASP A 9 -61.38 -1.04 19.72
CA ASP A 9 -60.76 -2.28 20.14
C ASP A 9 -60.19 -2.98 18.89
N PHE A 10 -58.96 -3.49 18.96
CA PHE A 10 -58.44 -4.46 17.99
C PHE A 10 -57.81 -5.62 18.76
N GLU A 11 -58.54 -6.73 18.73
CA GLU A 11 -58.24 -8.10 19.16
C GLU A 11 -56.92 -8.56 18.49
N ASN A 12 -55.96 -9.22 19.16
CA ASN A 12 -55.97 -10.59 19.70
C ASN A 12 -56.41 -11.68 18.70
N ASP A 13 -55.53 -12.02 17.76
CA ASP A 13 -55.37 -13.34 17.12
C ASP A 13 -53.88 -13.72 17.30
N GLY A 14 -53.45 -14.84 17.86
CA GLY A 14 -54.07 -16.16 17.94
C GLY A 14 -53.29 -17.12 17.04
N TRP A 15 -52.12 -17.63 17.48
CA TRP A 15 -51.48 -18.83 16.89
C TRP A 15 -50.55 -19.49 17.93
N TYR A 16 -51.14 -20.36 18.76
CA TYR A 16 -50.48 -21.54 19.34
C TYR A 16 -50.33 -22.56 18.20
N ASP A 17 -49.13 -23.07 17.94
CA ASP A 17 -48.58 -24.34 18.49
C ASP A 17 -48.98 -25.55 17.62
N ASP A 18 -47.99 -26.18 16.99
CA ASP A 18 -48.05 -27.62 16.72
C ASP A 18 -46.63 -28.19 16.68
N GLU A 19 -46.47 -29.24 17.47
CA GLU A 19 -45.28 -30.03 17.72
C GLU A 19 -45.15 -31.16 16.67
N ASN A 20 -44.02 -31.87 16.76
CA ASN A 20 -43.86 -33.29 16.44
C ASN A 20 -43.69 -33.74 14.96
N SER A 21 -42.46 -34.15 14.61
CA SER A 21 -42.15 -35.59 14.49
C SER A 21 -40.66 -35.87 14.41
N VAL A 22 -40.20 -36.61 15.41
CA VAL A 22 -38.93 -37.34 15.51
C VAL A 22 -38.83 -38.38 14.40
N THR A 23 -37.64 -38.52 13.81
CA THR A 23 -37.09 -39.83 13.41
C THR A 23 -35.60 -39.88 13.78
N GLU A 24 -35.32 -40.67 14.82
CA GLU A 24 -34.01 -41.22 15.19
C GLU A 24 -33.58 -42.32 14.18
N GLU A 25 -32.39 -42.90 14.43
CA GLU A 25 -31.81 -44.14 13.87
C GLU A 25 -30.75 -43.86 12.75
N ASP A 26 -29.46 -44.22 12.87
CA ASP A 26 -28.76 -45.11 13.82
C ASP A 26 -27.21 -44.96 13.74
N ALA A 27 -26.54 -45.42 14.81
CA ALA A 27 -25.23 -46.10 14.95
C ALA A 27 -24.02 -45.74 14.03
N GLN A 28 -22.76 -45.60 14.46
CA GLN A 28 -22.02 -45.99 15.68
C GLN A 28 -20.63 -45.29 15.68
N PRO A 29 -19.92 -45.23 16.83
CA PRO A 29 -18.62 -44.59 17.01
C PRO A 29 -17.45 -45.62 17.01
N GLU A 30 -16.25 -45.20 16.62
CA GLU A 30 -15.02 -45.91 16.98
C GLU A 30 -14.01 -44.96 17.63
N THR A 31 -13.94 -45.09 18.96
CA THR A 31 -12.77 -44.86 19.80
C THR A 31 -11.75 -45.98 19.56
N GLU A 32 -10.47 -45.64 19.36
CA GLU A 32 -9.37 -46.37 20.01
C GLU A 32 -8.24 -45.40 20.39
N GLU A 33 -7.91 -45.46 21.67
CA GLU A 33 -6.92 -44.69 22.41
C GLU A 33 -5.72 -45.61 22.71
N SER A 34 -4.56 -44.99 22.94
CA SER A 34 -3.40 -45.47 23.73
C SER A 34 -2.49 -46.52 23.07
N ALA A 35 -1.23 -46.15 22.76
CA ALA A 35 -0.03 -46.24 23.63
C ALA A 35 0.66 -47.62 23.45
N ASP A 36 1.96 -47.84 23.50
CA ASP A 36 3.13 -47.13 24.02
C ASP A 36 4.39 -47.92 23.55
N LEU A 37 5.57 -47.41 23.91
CA LEU A 37 6.86 -48.11 24.13
C LEU A 37 7.89 -48.20 22.99
N ALA A 38 8.82 -47.24 23.07
CA ALA A 38 10.21 -47.44 23.51
C ALA A 38 11.12 -48.41 22.75
N ALA A 39 12.16 -47.83 22.13
CA ALA A 39 13.55 -48.29 22.00
C ALA A 39 14.24 -47.35 21.00
N GLU A 40 15.50 -46.92 21.06
CA GLU A 40 16.65 -47.10 21.95
C GLU A 40 17.72 -46.17 21.34
N ALA A 41 18.52 -45.49 22.17
CA ALA A 41 19.66 -44.69 21.70
C ALA A 41 20.69 -45.59 20.98
N PRO A 42 21.52 -45.06 20.07
CA PRO A 42 22.81 -44.53 20.54
C PRO A 42 23.37 -43.32 19.76
N ALA A 43 24.06 -42.44 20.48
CA ALA A 43 25.27 -41.74 20.01
C ALA A 43 26.47 -42.73 20.20
N PRO A 44 27.66 -42.60 19.56
CA PRO A 44 28.42 -41.34 19.38
C PRO A 44 29.34 -41.28 18.13
N GLU A 45 30.16 -40.22 18.09
CA GLU A 45 31.48 -40.01 17.42
C GLU A 45 31.48 -38.68 16.65
N GLU A 46 31.90 -37.56 17.26
CA GLU A 46 33.28 -37.08 17.49
C GLU A 46 34.12 -36.81 16.22
N ALA A 47 34.84 -35.67 16.31
CA ALA A 47 35.85 -35.11 15.42
C ALA A 47 35.30 -34.37 14.17
N ASN A 48 35.69 -33.13 13.85
CA ASN A 48 36.92 -32.45 14.21
C ASN A 48 36.73 -30.93 14.20
N GLN A 49 37.39 -30.31 15.16
CA GLN A 49 37.61 -28.87 15.26
C GLN A 49 38.47 -28.41 14.08
N GLN A 50 38.23 -27.19 13.59
CA GLN A 50 39.26 -26.14 13.45
C GLN A 50 38.65 -24.92 12.75
N ASN A 51 38.28 -23.93 13.57
CA ASN A 51 38.65 -22.54 13.31
C ASN A 51 39.93 -22.32 14.14
N PRO A 52 40.93 -21.56 13.70
CA PRO A 52 40.88 -20.09 13.67
C PRO A 52 41.61 -19.56 12.40
N GLU A 53 41.74 -18.28 12.05
CA GLU A 53 41.96 -16.99 12.72
C GLU A 53 41.80 -15.97 11.55
N GLU A 54 40.98 -14.93 11.66
CA GLU A 54 41.42 -13.56 11.98
C GLU A 54 42.67 -13.07 11.21
N GLU A 55 42.47 -12.32 10.12
CA GLU A 55 43.34 -11.20 9.75
C GLU A 55 42.64 -10.25 8.77
N ALA A 56 42.18 -9.11 9.30
CA ALA A 56 42.23 -7.83 8.61
C ALA A 56 43.34 -7.04 9.35
N PRO A 57 44.19 -6.26 8.67
CA PRO A 57 43.72 -5.00 8.09
C PRO A 57 44.47 -4.56 6.82
N GLU A 58 43.84 -3.77 5.96
CA GLU A 58 44.47 -2.52 5.51
C GLU A 58 43.46 -1.62 4.80
N ALA A 59 43.35 -0.41 5.33
CA ALA A 59 42.65 0.70 4.72
C ALA A 59 43.69 1.55 4.00
N GLU A 60 43.61 1.62 2.68
CA GLU A 60 44.15 2.75 1.91
C GLU A 60 43.13 3.21 0.87
N LYS A 61 42.81 4.50 0.95
CA LYS A 61 42.26 5.37 -0.10
C LYS A 61 43.04 6.69 0.04
N PRO A 62 43.10 7.57 -0.98
CA PRO A 62 42.75 7.39 -2.40
C PRO A 62 43.86 7.94 -3.34
N GLU A 63 44.05 7.33 -4.52
CA GLU A 63 44.70 8.04 -5.63
C GLU A 63 43.66 8.50 -6.65
N GLU A 64 43.74 9.79 -6.90
CA GLU A 64 42.97 10.63 -7.80
C GLU A 64 43.59 10.51 -9.20
N SER A 65 42.90 9.84 -10.12
CA SER A 65 43.14 9.98 -11.55
C SER A 65 41.80 10.18 -12.23
N GLY A 66 41.45 11.45 -12.43
CA GLY A 66 40.31 11.81 -13.25
C GLY A 66 40.63 11.57 -14.71
N GLU A 67 39.78 10.80 -15.40
CA GLU A 67 39.39 11.12 -16.77
C GLU A 67 38.17 10.30 -17.22
N LEU A 68 37.25 11.04 -17.85
CA LEU A 68 36.12 10.60 -18.68
C LEU A 68 34.91 9.90 -18.00
N LEU A 69 33.88 10.73 -17.78
CA LEU A 69 32.47 10.32 -17.76
C LEU A 69 32.07 9.66 -19.09
N PRO A 70 31.52 8.44 -19.10
CA PRO A 70 30.55 8.03 -20.08
C PRO A 70 29.13 8.28 -19.56
N GLU A 71 28.25 8.61 -20.49
CA GLU A 71 26.81 8.84 -20.32
C GLU A 71 26.13 7.69 -19.57
N PRO A 72 25.05 7.94 -18.78
CA PRO A 72 24.28 6.85 -18.21
C PRO A 72 23.43 6.22 -19.32
N GLU A 73 24.05 5.29 -20.07
CA GLU A 73 23.31 4.26 -20.78
C GLU A 73 22.52 3.46 -19.73
N ALA A 74 21.23 3.26 -20.00
CA ALA A 74 20.36 2.46 -19.14
C ALA A 74 20.81 1.00 -19.20
N GLU A 75 21.81 0.65 -18.38
CA GLU A 75 22.17 -0.72 -18.08
C GLU A 75 20.94 -1.38 -17.44
N THR A 76 20.35 -2.33 -18.16
CA THR A 76 19.38 -3.26 -17.62
C THR A 76 20.11 -4.20 -16.69
N ASP A 77 20.51 -3.70 -15.52
CA ASP A 77 21.14 -4.50 -14.48
C ASP A 77 20.19 -5.65 -14.11
N GLN A 78 20.47 -6.83 -14.66
CA GLN A 78 19.78 -8.08 -14.34
C GLN A 78 20.51 -8.71 -13.16
N PHE A 79 19.88 -8.68 -11.99
CA PHE A 79 20.40 -9.26 -10.77
C PHE A 79 19.85 -10.67 -10.60
N LYS A 80 20.74 -11.64 -10.31
CA LYS A 80 20.32 -12.99 -9.92
C LYS A 80 19.97 -13.00 -8.44
N LEU A 81 18.69 -12.93 -8.12
CA LEU A 81 18.17 -13.10 -6.77
C LEU A 81 17.84 -14.58 -6.53
N LYS A 82 18.46 -15.18 -5.51
CA LYS A 82 18.12 -16.52 -5.06
C LYS A 82 17.02 -16.44 -4.00
N VAL A 83 15.79 -16.74 -4.37
CA VAL A 83 14.64 -16.75 -3.44
C VAL A 83 14.20 -18.20 -3.26
N LEU A 84 14.21 -18.68 -2.01
CA LEU A 84 13.73 -20.03 -1.63
C LEU A 84 14.35 -21.20 -2.42
N GLY A 85 15.55 -21.01 -2.98
CA GLY A 85 16.29 -22.03 -3.72
C GLY A 85 16.24 -21.90 -5.24
N GLU A 86 15.39 -21.03 -5.79
CA GLU A 86 15.33 -20.74 -7.24
C GLU A 86 16.12 -19.46 -7.58
N GLU A 87 16.91 -19.51 -8.65
CA GLU A 87 17.66 -18.36 -9.17
C GLU A 87 16.80 -17.58 -10.15
N LEU A 88 16.27 -16.44 -9.73
CA LEU A 88 15.50 -15.52 -10.57
C LEU A 88 16.41 -14.40 -11.07
N THR A 89 16.55 -14.25 -12.38
CA THR A 89 17.14 -13.07 -13.01
C THR A 89 16.10 -11.96 -13.05
N VAL A 90 16.32 -10.92 -12.25
CA VAL A 90 15.37 -9.86 -11.96
C VAL A 90 15.99 -8.53 -12.37
N SER A 91 15.25 -7.69 -13.10
CA SER A 91 15.71 -6.36 -13.48
C SER A 91 15.79 -5.41 -12.27
N ARG A 92 16.59 -4.34 -12.34
CA ARG A 92 16.76 -3.35 -11.26
C ARG A 92 15.44 -2.84 -10.64
N GLU A 93 14.41 -2.61 -11.46
CA GLU A 93 13.09 -2.16 -10.98
C GLU A 93 12.37 -3.23 -10.16
N GLU A 94 12.44 -4.48 -10.61
CA GLU A 94 11.85 -5.62 -9.91
C GLU A 94 12.62 -5.96 -8.63
N VAL A 95 13.94 -5.71 -8.55
CA VAL A 95 14.72 -5.81 -7.29
C VAL A 95 14.23 -4.78 -6.28
N ILE A 96 13.99 -3.54 -6.70
CA ILE A 96 13.44 -2.49 -5.81
C ILE A 96 12.03 -2.87 -5.35
N ALA A 97 11.19 -3.39 -6.25
CA ALA A 97 9.84 -3.83 -5.91
C ALA A 97 9.84 -5.03 -4.94
N LEU A 98 10.72 -6.01 -5.14
CA LEU A 98 10.90 -7.14 -4.22
C LEU A 98 11.46 -6.69 -2.87
N ALA A 99 12.39 -5.74 -2.85
CA ALA A 99 12.92 -5.17 -1.61
C ALA A 99 11.85 -4.38 -0.83
N GLN A 100 10.99 -3.62 -1.51
CA GLN A 100 9.84 -2.95 -0.90
C GLN A 100 8.86 -3.97 -0.33
N LYS A 101 8.51 -5.01 -1.11
CA LYS A 101 7.65 -6.10 -0.64
C LYS A 101 8.26 -6.89 0.51
N GLY A 102 9.57 -7.10 0.56
CA GLY A 102 10.27 -7.71 1.68
C GLY A 102 10.12 -6.89 2.95
N LYS A 103 10.35 -5.56 2.87
CA LYS A 103 10.15 -4.65 4.00
C LYS A 103 8.69 -4.60 4.47
N ASP A 104 7.74 -4.61 3.56
CA ASP A 104 6.33 -4.63 3.92
C ASP A 104 5.90 -5.99 4.47
N TYR A 105 6.44 -7.08 3.96
CA TYR A 105 6.24 -8.42 4.50
C TYR A 105 6.80 -8.55 5.91
N ASP A 106 8.00 -8.04 6.17
CA ASP A 106 8.60 -8.03 7.51
C ASP A 106 7.73 -7.21 8.48
N ARG A 107 7.29 -6.01 8.09
CA ARG A 107 6.37 -5.20 8.92
C ARG A 107 5.04 -5.90 9.19
N ILE A 108 4.47 -6.57 8.20
CA ILE A 108 3.21 -7.31 8.35
C ILE A 108 3.46 -8.52 9.25
N LYS A 109 4.58 -9.22 9.10
CA LYS A 109 4.94 -10.36 9.92
C LYS A 109 5.20 -9.95 11.37
N ASP A 110 5.85 -8.83 11.61
CA ASP A 110 6.04 -8.26 12.94
C ASP A 110 4.70 -7.94 13.59
N LYS A 111 3.82 -7.22 12.87
CA LYS A 111 2.45 -6.93 13.35
C LYS A 111 1.64 -8.21 13.58
N LEU A 112 1.77 -9.21 12.73
CA LEU A 112 1.09 -10.50 12.92
C LEU A 112 1.69 -11.25 14.10
N SER A 113 3.01 -11.21 14.31
CA SER A 113 3.67 -11.81 15.47
C SER A 113 3.23 -11.12 16.77
N GLU A 114 3.08 -9.79 16.74
CA GLU A 114 2.56 -9.00 17.85
C GLU A 114 1.08 -9.33 18.10
N LEU A 115 0.23 -9.33 17.06
CA LEU A 115 -1.17 -9.70 17.18
C LEU A 115 -1.37 -11.16 17.59
N THR A 116 -0.50 -12.08 17.16
CA THR A 116 -0.58 -13.49 17.59
C THR A 116 -0.11 -13.64 19.03
N ALA A 117 0.90 -12.89 19.46
CA ALA A 117 1.29 -12.83 20.87
C ALA A 117 0.21 -12.19 21.74
N GLU A 118 -0.46 -11.13 21.27
CA GLU A 118 -1.61 -10.53 21.94
C GLU A 118 -2.79 -11.51 21.99
N LYS A 119 -3.09 -12.19 20.88
CA LYS A 119 -4.11 -13.23 20.83
C LYS A 119 -3.81 -14.36 21.81
N ALA A 120 -2.58 -14.85 21.84
CA ALA A 120 -2.16 -15.87 22.80
C ALA A 120 -2.37 -15.41 24.24
N LYS A 121 -1.99 -14.17 24.59
CA LYS A 121 -2.26 -13.59 25.91
C LYS A 121 -3.76 -13.48 26.19
N THR A 122 -4.56 -13.06 25.22
CA THR A 122 -6.01 -13.02 25.39
C THR A 122 -6.60 -14.41 25.54
N ASP A 123 -6.13 -15.40 24.79
CA ASP A 123 -6.60 -16.78 24.84
C ASP A 123 -6.23 -17.44 26.19
N GLU A 124 -5.04 -17.18 26.72
CA GLU A 124 -4.64 -17.57 28.09
C GLU A 124 -5.57 -16.92 29.13
N SER A 125 -5.80 -15.61 29.03
CA SER A 125 -6.69 -14.90 29.97
C SER A 125 -8.15 -15.37 29.86
N MET A 126 -8.62 -15.66 28.65
CA MET A 126 -9.95 -16.19 28.39
C MET A 126 -10.06 -17.65 28.84
N GLY A 127 -9.00 -18.44 28.73
CA GLY A 127 -8.90 -19.79 29.27
C GLY A 127 -9.05 -19.80 30.78
N PHE A 128 -8.30 -18.95 31.49
CA PHE A 128 -8.45 -18.77 32.94
C PHE A 128 -9.87 -18.31 33.33
N LEU A 129 -10.45 -17.35 32.60
CA LEU A 129 -11.82 -16.91 32.85
C LEU A 129 -12.85 -18.02 32.58
N ARG A 130 -12.63 -18.88 31.58
CA ARG A 130 -13.48 -20.05 31.31
C ARG A 130 -13.39 -21.07 32.45
N GLU A 131 -12.19 -21.42 32.89
CA GLU A 131 -11.98 -22.32 34.02
C GLU A 131 -12.68 -21.77 35.28
N LEU A 132 -12.51 -20.48 35.57
CA LEU A 132 -13.16 -19.83 36.71
C LEU A 132 -14.69 -19.80 36.57
N ALA A 133 -15.20 -19.60 35.34
CA ALA A 133 -16.63 -19.64 35.07
C ALA A 133 -17.22 -21.06 35.24
N GLU A 134 -16.51 -22.09 34.80
CA GLU A 134 -16.87 -23.50 34.99
C GLU A 134 -16.97 -23.88 36.47
N THR A 135 -16.00 -23.43 37.30
CA THR A 135 -16.04 -23.69 38.76
C THR A 135 -17.25 -23.07 39.47
N GLN A 136 -17.79 -21.98 38.93
CA GLN A 136 -18.94 -21.26 39.49
C GLN A 136 -20.26 -21.57 38.77
N HIS A 137 -20.24 -22.48 37.80
CA HIS A 137 -21.39 -22.81 36.93
C HIS A 137 -22.05 -21.58 36.28
N MET A 138 -21.25 -20.56 35.94
CA MET A 138 -21.70 -19.35 35.24
C MET A 138 -21.05 -19.28 33.86
N THR A 139 -21.62 -18.49 32.95
CA THR A 139 -20.91 -18.18 31.69
C THR A 139 -19.80 -17.15 31.92
N VAL A 140 -18.78 -17.12 31.06
CA VAL A 140 -17.68 -16.13 31.13
C VAL A 140 -18.23 -14.70 31.16
N ASP A 141 -19.26 -14.45 30.35
CA ASP A 141 -19.93 -13.17 30.27
C ASP A 141 -20.65 -12.79 31.58
N GLU A 142 -21.37 -13.73 32.20
CA GLU A 142 -22.04 -13.51 33.48
C GLU A 142 -21.05 -13.31 34.63
N LEU A 143 -19.93 -14.02 34.60
CA LEU A 143 -18.84 -13.85 35.56
C LEU A 143 -18.21 -12.46 35.44
N VAL A 144 -17.96 -11.97 34.22
CA VAL A 144 -17.46 -10.61 34.00
C VAL A 144 -18.49 -9.57 34.48
N ASP A 145 -19.78 -9.81 34.23
CA ASP A 145 -20.84 -8.91 34.70
C ASP A 145 -20.94 -8.93 36.24
N HIS A 146 -20.80 -10.10 36.87
CA HIS A 146 -20.81 -10.27 38.32
C HIS A 146 -19.60 -9.65 39.01
N THR A 147 -18.39 -9.87 38.49
CA THR A 147 -17.16 -9.25 39.03
C THR A 147 -17.19 -7.73 38.90
N ARG A 148 -17.65 -7.20 37.76
CA ARG A 148 -17.86 -5.76 37.59
C ARG A 148 -18.92 -5.23 38.55
N ALA A 149 -20.03 -5.95 38.71
CA ALA A 149 -21.07 -5.55 39.65
C ALA A 149 -20.57 -5.56 41.09
N GLN A 150 -19.73 -6.52 41.47
CA GLN A 150 -19.09 -6.58 42.79
C GLN A 150 -18.19 -5.37 43.03
N VAL A 151 -17.37 -5.00 42.06
CA VAL A 151 -16.51 -3.80 42.15
C VAL A 151 -17.36 -2.53 42.25
N LEU A 152 -18.44 -2.42 41.46
CA LEU A 152 -19.36 -1.27 41.53
C LEU A 152 -20.11 -1.20 42.86
N ALA A 153 -20.59 -2.33 43.37
CA ALA A 153 -21.25 -2.43 44.66
C ALA A 153 -20.32 -2.01 45.81
N GLN A 154 -19.07 -2.46 45.80
CA GLN A 154 -18.07 -2.06 46.78
C GLN A 154 -17.69 -0.57 46.68
N ARG A 155 -17.59 -0.04 45.46
CA ARG A 155 -17.24 1.37 45.21
C ARG A 155 -18.36 2.33 45.60
N GLU A 156 -19.59 2.00 45.24
CA GLU A 156 -20.74 2.90 45.38
C GLU A 156 -21.57 2.59 46.63
N GLY A 157 -21.27 1.50 47.34
CA GLY A 157 -22.04 1.05 48.51
C GLY A 157 -23.46 0.62 48.15
N ILE A 158 -23.68 0.17 46.91
CA ILE A 158 -24.99 -0.22 46.38
C ILE A 158 -25.15 -1.73 46.50
N ASP A 159 -26.40 -2.20 46.66
CA ASP A 159 -26.71 -3.62 46.64
C ASP A 159 -26.26 -4.31 45.33
N MET A 160 -25.77 -5.54 45.46
CA MET A 160 -25.21 -6.32 44.35
C MET A 160 -26.21 -6.49 43.19
N SER A 161 -27.50 -6.68 43.49
CA SER A 161 -28.53 -6.90 42.46
C SER A 161 -28.74 -5.65 41.59
N ILE A 162 -28.70 -4.47 42.20
CA ILE A 162 -28.82 -3.18 41.52
C ILE A 162 -27.56 -2.92 40.68
N ALA A 163 -26.38 -3.23 41.22
CA ALA A 163 -25.12 -3.12 40.48
C ALA A 163 -25.08 -4.04 39.25
N LEU A 164 -25.52 -5.29 39.38
CA LEU A 164 -25.66 -6.24 38.26
C LEU A 164 -26.60 -5.70 37.17
N GLY A 165 -27.75 -5.16 37.56
CA GLY A 165 -28.70 -4.53 36.62
C GLY A 165 -28.06 -3.40 35.82
N ARG A 166 -27.27 -2.54 36.48
CA ARG A 166 -26.54 -1.45 35.80
C ARG A 166 -25.50 -1.97 34.81
N VAL A 167 -24.69 -2.96 35.18
CA VAL A 167 -23.65 -3.52 34.29
C VAL A 167 -24.28 -4.15 33.05
N LYS A 168 -25.37 -4.92 33.22
CA LYS A 168 -26.08 -5.53 32.09
C LYS A 168 -26.67 -4.50 31.14
N ASN A 169 -27.22 -3.39 31.66
CA ASN A 169 -27.74 -2.31 30.82
C ASN A 169 -26.63 -1.58 30.07
N ASP A 170 -25.55 -1.25 30.77
CA ASP A 170 -24.36 -0.61 30.20
C ASP A 170 -23.68 -1.49 29.13
N ARG A 171 -23.68 -2.81 29.29
CA ARG A 171 -23.25 -3.76 28.24
C ARG A 171 -24.15 -3.67 27.00
N ARG A 172 -25.48 -3.63 27.18
CA ARG A 172 -26.43 -3.49 26.07
C ARG A 172 -26.26 -2.15 25.36
N GLU A 173 -26.12 -1.05 26.11
CA GLU A 173 -25.88 0.28 25.56
C GLU A 173 -24.59 0.33 24.74
N ARG A 174 -23.49 -0.22 25.26
CA ARG A 174 -22.24 -0.33 24.47
C ARG A 174 -22.41 -1.18 23.22
N ALA A 175 -23.11 -2.31 23.30
CA ALA A 175 -23.35 -3.15 22.14
C ALA A 175 -24.18 -2.42 21.07
N LEU A 176 -25.18 -1.63 21.48
CA LEU A 176 -25.94 -0.77 20.58
C LEU A 176 -25.08 0.34 19.99
N ALA A 177 -24.30 1.04 20.81
CA ALA A 177 -23.39 2.09 20.36
C ALA A 177 -22.34 1.57 19.35
N HIS A 178 -21.77 0.39 19.58
CA HIS A 178 -20.87 -0.25 18.61
C HIS A 178 -21.58 -0.58 17.29
N LYS A 179 -22.83 -1.08 17.35
CA LYS A 179 -23.62 -1.34 16.14
C LYS A 179 -23.92 -0.04 15.39
N GLU A 180 -24.36 1.00 16.09
CA GLU A 180 -24.63 2.31 15.50
C GLU A 180 -23.38 2.93 14.86
N ASN A 181 -22.24 2.87 15.54
CA ASN A 181 -20.98 3.40 15.01
C ASN A 181 -20.56 2.64 13.75
N ARG A 182 -20.66 1.31 13.73
CA ARG A 182 -20.37 0.54 12.50
C ARG A 182 -21.33 0.88 11.37
N LEU A 183 -22.61 1.10 11.67
CA LEU A 183 -23.59 1.51 10.65
C LEU A 183 -23.27 2.90 10.10
N LYS A 184 -22.97 3.86 10.97
CA LYS A 184 -22.54 5.22 10.57
C LYS A 184 -21.25 5.20 9.76
N GLU A 185 -20.26 4.39 10.15
CA GLU A 185 -19.03 4.19 9.37
C GLU A 185 -19.33 3.60 7.99
N GLN A 186 -20.23 2.62 7.90
CA GLN A 186 -20.64 2.07 6.61
C GLN A 186 -21.41 3.09 5.75
N GLU A 187 -22.29 3.88 6.35
CA GLU A 187 -23.05 4.92 5.64
C GLU A 187 -22.12 6.03 5.13
N THR A 188 -21.24 6.55 5.98
CA THR A 188 -20.25 7.57 5.59
C THR A 188 -19.30 7.06 4.51
N GLN A 189 -18.87 5.80 4.56
CA GLN A 189 -18.08 5.18 3.49
C GLN A 189 -18.88 5.07 2.18
N LYS A 190 -20.15 4.64 2.23
CA LYS A 190 -21.02 4.58 1.05
C LYS A 190 -21.28 5.96 0.46
N GLU A 191 -21.52 6.96 1.29
CA GLU A 191 -21.70 8.35 0.86
C GLU A 191 -20.43 8.91 0.22
N ALA A 192 -19.26 8.69 0.81
CA ALA A 192 -17.98 9.09 0.24
C ALA A 192 -17.75 8.41 -1.13
N GLN A 193 -17.97 7.10 -1.24
CA GLN A 193 -17.86 6.36 -2.50
C GLN A 193 -18.85 6.88 -3.56
N ASN A 194 -20.09 7.18 -3.16
CA ASN A 194 -21.10 7.73 -4.07
C ASN A 194 -20.71 9.14 -4.54
N GLN A 195 -20.23 10.00 -3.65
CA GLN A 195 -19.75 11.33 -4.01
C GLN A 195 -18.53 11.28 -4.94
N GLU A 196 -17.58 10.38 -4.69
CA GLU A 196 -16.45 10.14 -5.58
C GLU A 196 -16.90 9.60 -6.94
N ALA A 197 -17.87 8.69 -6.97
CA ALA A 197 -18.45 8.20 -8.22
C ALA A 197 -19.15 9.32 -9.01
N ILE A 198 -19.91 10.19 -8.35
CA ILE A 198 -20.55 11.36 -8.97
C ILE A 198 -19.49 12.30 -9.56
N LYS A 199 -18.47 12.68 -8.77
CA LYS A 199 -17.37 13.53 -9.25
C LYS A 199 -16.64 12.91 -10.45
N ARG A 200 -16.40 11.60 -10.43
CA ARG A 200 -15.81 10.87 -11.57
C ARG A 200 -16.71 10.94 -12.80
N GLN A 201 -18.01 10.69 -12.64
CA GLN A 201 -18.97 10.77 -13.75
C GLN A 201 -19.09 12.18 -14.33
N GLU A 202 -19.07 13.21 -13.48
CA GLU A 202 -19.06 14.61 -13.92
C GLU A 202 -17.78 14.95 -14.68
N GLY A 203 -16.63 14.50 -14.20
CA GLY A 203 -15.35 14.66 -14.91
C GLY A 203 -15.35 14.00 -16.29
N ILE A 204 -15.93 12.80 -16.40
CA ILE A 204 -16.09 12.09 -17.67
C ILE A 204 -17.07 12.83 -18.59
N LYS A 205 -18.22 13.30 -18.09
CA LYS A 205 -19.17 14.09 -18.87
C LYS A 205 -18.54 15.39 -19.40
N ALA A 206 -17.77 16.09 -18.58
CA ALA A 206 -17.05 17.29 -18.97
C ALA A 206 -15.99 17.00 -20.05
N PHE A 207 -15.28 15.88 -19.93
CA PHE A 207 -14.35 15.39 -20.96
C PHE A 207 -15.07 15.14 -22.29
N LEU A 208 -16.16 14.35 -22.29
CA LEU A 208 -16.94 14.06 -23.49
C LEU A 208 -17.54 15.31 -24.14
N ALA A 209 -17.92 16.32 -23.35
CA ALA A 209 -18.44 17.57 -23.87
C ALA A 209 -17.38 18.37 -24.65
N LYS A 210 -16.12 18.39 -24.18
CA LYS A 210 -15.01 19.10 -24.82
C LYS A 210 -14.36 18.30 -25.95
N TYR A 211 -14.21 17.00 -25.75
CA TYR A 211 -13.53 16.08 -26.65
C TYR A 211 -14.51 15.02 -27.18
N LYS A 212 -15.50 15.48 -27.97
CA LYS A 212 -16.56 14.62 -28.53
C LYS A 212 -16.07 13.52 -29.49
N ASN A 213 -14.84 13.66 -30.00
CA ASN A 213 -14.27 12.82 -31.06
C ASN A 213 -13.00 12.05 -30.60
N VAL A 214 -12.71 11.99 -29.29
CA VAL A 214 -11.55 11.25 -28.79
C VAL A 214 -12.00 9.87 -28.33
N ASP A 215 -11.58 8.84 -29.06
CA ASP A 215 -11.85 7.45 -28.68
C ASP A 215 -11.10 7.08 -27.39
N PRO A 216 -11.73 6.32 -26.47
CA PRO A 216 -11.10 5.88 -25.22
C PRO A 216 -9.78 5.13 -25.42
N ASN A 217 -9.61 4.45 -26.56
CA ASN A 217 -8.42 3.67 -26.91
C ASN A 217 -7.23 4.53 -27.39
N THR A 218 -7.48 5.80 -27.71
CA THR A 218 -6.45 6.74 -28.19
C THR A 218 -5.87 7.56 -27.03
N ILE A 219 -6.42 7.43 -25.82
CA ILE A 219 -5.96 8.14 -24.63
C ILE A 219 -4.64 7.51 -24.14
N PRO A 220 -3.53 8.27 -24.09
CA PRO A 220 -2.23 7.77 -23.64
C PRO A 220 -2.26 7.26 -22.20
N GLN A 221 -1.42 6.28 -21.89
CA GLN A 221 -1.28 5.73 -20.53
C GLN A 221 -0.88 6.79 -19.48
N GLU A 222 -0.15 7.84 -19.88
CA GLU A 222 0.21 8.97 -19.01
C GLU A 222 -1.03 9.65 -18.42
N VAL A 223 -2.08 9.83 -19.22
CA VAL A 223 -3.34 10.46 -18.79
C VAL A 223 -4.08 9.57 -17.80
N TRP A 224 -4.08 8.25 -18.02
CA TRP A 224 -4.69 7.29 -17.10
C TRP A 224 -3.98 7.21 -15.75
N ARG A 225 -2.65 7.39 -15.74
CA ARG A 225 -1.87 7.49 -14.50
C ARG A 225 -2.26 8.74 -13.68
N ASP A 226 -2.46 9.87 -14.35
CA ASP A 226 -2.85 11.10 -13.66
C ASP A 226 -4.31 11.00 -13.14
N VAL A 227 -5.18 10.28 -13.85
CA VAL A 227 -6.55 9.97 -13.38
C VAL A 227 -6.55 9.00 -12.21
N SER A 228 -5.67 7.99 -12.19
CA SER A 228 -5.54 7.07 -11.05
C SER A 228 -4.91 7.76 -9.83
N ALA A 229 -4.13 8.83 -10.04
CA ALA A 229 -3.66 9.72 -8.99
C ALA A 229 -4.76 10.66 -8.44
N GLY A 230 -5.97 10.64 -9.02
CA GLY A 230 -7.14 11.40 -8.55
C GLY A 230 -7.45 12.66 -9.35
N GLU A 231 -6.74 12.95 -10.45
CA GLU A 231 -7.08 14.06 -11.32
C GLU A 231 -8.31 13.74 -12.19
N SER A 232 -9.07 14.78 -12.58
CA SER A 232 -10.15 14.62 -13.55
C SER A 232 -9.58 14.29 -14.94
N LEU A 233 -10.21 13.37 -15.67
CA LEU A 233 -9.82 12.95 -17.02
C LEU A 233 -9.64 14.14 -17.97
N LEU A 234 -10.49 15.16 -17.85
CA LEU A 234 -10.39 16.40 -18.60
C LEU A 234 -9.09 17.16 -18.29
N SER A 235 -8.75 17.30 -17.01
CA SER A 235 -7.54 18.01 -16.57
C SER A 235 -6.28 17.30 -17.05
N ALA A 236 -6.20 15.99 -16.78
CA ALA A 236 -5.07 15.15 -17.17
C ALA A 236 -4.82 15.21 -18.69
N TYR A 237 -5.87 15.09 -19.50
CA TYR A 237 -5.74 15.16 -20.95
C TYR A 237 -5.32 16.55 -21.45
N THR A 238 -5.86 17.63 -20.88
CA THR A 238 -5.42 19.00 -21.24
C THR A 238 -3.96 19.25 -20.89
N ARG A 239 -3.47 18.69 -19.79
CA ARG A 239 -2.07 18.78 -19.38
C ARG A 239 -1.17 18.04 -20.37
N TYR A 240 -1.58 16.85 -20.80
CA TYR A 240 -0.88 16.09 -21.83
C TYR A 240 -0.81 16.84 -23.16
N GLU A 241 -1.93 17.38 -23.65
CA GLU A 241 -1.95 18.20 -24.87
C GLU A 241 -1.04 19.43 -24.75
N ASN A 242 -1.09 20.14 -23.62
CA ASN A 242 -0.19 21.27 -23.36
C ASN A 242 1.28 20.85 -23.35
N GLY A 243 1.60 19.65 -22.85
CA GLY A 243 2.94 19.06 -22.90
C GLY A 243 3.39 18.78 -24.34
N LEU A 244 2.51 18.20 -25.16
CA LEU A 244 2.78 17.99 -26.59
C LEU A 244 3.04 19.30 -27.32
N PHE A 245 2.18 20.31 -27.14
CA PHE A 245 2.36 21.62 -27.77
C PHE A 245 3.66 22.29 -27.33
N LYS A 246 4.04 22.19 -26.06
CA LYS A 246 5.33 22.73 -25.57
C LYS A 246 6.52 22.05 -26.24
N ARG A 247 6.53 20.72 -26.31
CA ARG A 247 7.59 19.96 -26.99
C ARG A 247 7.68 20.34 -28.47
N GLU A 248 6.54 20.53 -29.13
CA GLU A 248 6.50 20.94 -30.54
C GLU A 248 7.05 22.37 -30.73
N ILE A 249 6.65 23.31 -29.87
CA ILE A 249 7.19 24.68 -29.87
C ILE A 249 8.71 24.68 -29.63
N GLU A 250 9.19 23.89 -28.66
CA GLU A 250 10.61 23.74 -28.37
C GLU A 250 11.38 23.14 -29.56
N ALA A 251 10.84 22.10 -30.19
CA ALA A 251 11.43 21.48 -31.39
C ALA A 251 11.47 22.45 -32.58
N LEU A 252 10.41 23.23 -32.81
CA LEU A 252 10.38 24.25 -33.86
C LEU A 252 11.38 25.38 -33.57
N ASN A 253 11.44 25.84 -32.32
CA ASN A 253 12.40 26.86 -31.91
C ASN A 253 13.85 26.37 -32.03
N ALA A 254 14.12 25.10 -31.72
CA ALA A 254 15.43 24.50 -31.92
C ALA A 254 15.80 24.44 -33.41
N LYS A 255 14.85 24.06 -34.29
CA LYS A 255 15.06 24.07 -35.75
C LYS A 255 15.33 25.47 -36.29
N LEU A 256 14.59 26.49 -35.83
CA LEU A 256 14.83 27.88 -36.22
C LEU A 256 16.20 28.36 -35.76
N LYS A 257 16.58 28.08 -34.52
CA LYS A 257 17.91 28.43 -34.00
C LYS A 257 19.04 27.73 -34.78
N ALA A 258 18.87 26.45 -35.12
CA ALA A 258 19.82 25.72 -35.95
C ALA A 258 19.95 26.34 -37.35
N GLN A 259 18.83 26.68 -38.00
CA GLN A 259 18.85 27.37 -39.30
C GLN A 259 19.50 28.76 -39.22
N GLU A 260 19.26 29.53 -38.16
CA GLU A 260 19.92 30.82 -37.94
C GLU A 260 21.42 30.67 -37.71
N GLN A 261 21.84 29.65 -36.95
CA GLN A 261 23.25 29.34 -36.73
C GLN A 261 23.91 28.89 -38.03
N ASP A 262 23.27 28.03 -38.81
CA ASP A 262 23.75 27.61 -40.12
C ASP A 262 23.88 28.80 -41.07
N ARG A 263 22.91 29.73 -41.05
CA ARG A 263 22.99 30.96 -41.85
C ARG A 263 24.17 31.83 -41.41
N LYS A 264 24.33 32.06 -40.10
CA LYS A 264 25.47 32.81 -39.55
C LYS A 264 26.81 32.15 -39.87
N ASN A 265 26.88 30.83 -39.79
CA ASN A 265 28.07 30.05 -40.14
C ASN A 265 28.36 30.14 -41.63
N ARG A 266 27.34 30.06 -42.51
CA ARG A 266 27.49 30.28 -43.95
C ARG A 266 27.95 31.71 -44.27
N GLU A 267 27.38 32.73 -43.62
CA GLU A 267 27.78 34.13 -43.77
C GLU A 267 29.25 34.34 -43.36
N ARG A 268 29.66 33.78 -42.21
CA ARG A 268 31.07 33.83 -41.74
C ARG A 268 32.01 33.05 -42.65
N SER A 269 31.66 31.82 -43.05
CA SER A 269 32.49 30.96 -43.89
C SER A 269 32.58 31.45 -45.33
N ALA A 270 31.54 32.08 -45.88
CA ALA A 270 31.59 32.72 -47.20
C ALA A 270 32.39 34.03 -47.21
N GLY A 271 32.50 34.73 -46.08
CA GLY A 271 33.27 35.96 -45.94
C GLY A 271 34.79 35.80 -46.08
N SER A 272 35.34 34.60 -45.80
CA SER A 272 36.79 34.37 -45.85
C SER A 272 37.36 34.22 -47.27
N ARG A 273 36.53 34.03 -48.30
CA ARG A 273 36.98 33.95 -49.70
C ARG A 273 37.14 35.31 -50.39
N GLN A 274 36.72 36.41 -49.74
CA GLN A 274 36.88 37.77 -50.28
C GLN A 274 38.20 38.44 -49.90
N THR A 275 39.02 37.83 -49.02
CA THR A 275 40.31 38.40 -48.58
C THR A 275 41.55 37.81 -49.27
N GLU A 276 41.42 36.77 -50.10
CA GLU A 276 42.53 36.15 -50.85
C GLU A 276 43.08 37.00 -52.02
N GLY A 277 42.55 38.22 -52.25
CA GLY A 277 42.99 39.11 -53.33
C GLY A 277 43.49 40.50 -52.90
N LYS A 278 43.50 40.83 -51.61
CA LYS A 278 44.13 42.07 -51.13
C LYS A 278 45.55 41.75 -50.70
N SER A 279 46.51 42.18 -51.52
CA SER A 279 47.94 42.16 -51.25
C SER A 279 48.21 42.40 -49.77
N ARG A 280 48.88 41.44 -49.10
CA ARG A 280 49.58 41.73 -47.85
C ARG A 280 50.46 42.95 -48.11
N VAL A 281 50.13 44.08 -47.50
CA VAL A 281 51.10 45.14 -47.29
C VAL A 281 52.22 44.45 -46.51
N ARG A 282 53.44 44.43 -47.06
CA ARG A 282 54.60 43.85 -46.36
C ARG A 282 54.71 44.52 -45.01
N ASP A 283 54.60 43.73 -43.95
CA ASP A 283 54.85 44.21 -42.59
C ASP A 283 56.34 44.57 -42.49
N GLU A 284 56.70 45.55 -41.65
CA GLU A 284 58.07 46.08 -41.53
C GLU A 284 59.11 45.00 -41.15
N TRP A 285 58.66 43.88 -40.59
CA TRP A 285 59.47 42.68 -40.34
C TRP A 285 59.88 41.92 -41.62
N ASP A 286 59.05 41.91 -42.67
CA ASP A 286 59.36 41.24 -43.94
C ASP A 286 60.38 42.03 -44.77
N VAL A 287 60.56 43.33 -44.51
CA VAL A 287 61.56 44.17 -45.21
C VAL A 287 62.97 43.93 -44.64
N SER A 288 63.09 43.79 -43.32
CA SER A 288 64.37 43.57 -42.64
C SER A 288 65.04 42.22 -42.97
N TRP A 289 64.31 41.24 -43.49
CA TRP A 289 64.85 39.90 -43.77
C TRP A 289 65.37 39.73 -45.20
N TYR A 290 65.06 40.68 -46.10
CA TYR A 290 65.44 40.63 -47.51
C TYR A 290 66.44 41.74 -47.94
N ASP A 291 66.90 42.58 -47.00
CA ASP A 291 67.86 43.68 -47.26
C ASP A 291 69.29 43.38 -46.74
N ASP A 292 69.66 42.10 -46.58
CA ASP A 292 71.04 41.68 -46.23
C ASP A 292 71.62 40.79 -47.35
N ASP A 293 71.90 41.41 -48.50
CA ASP A 293 72.80 40.92 -49.58
C ASP A 293 73.53 42.09 -50.24
#